data_AF-E3FUU0-F1
#
_entry.id   AF-E3FUU0-F1
#
_cell.length_a   1.000
_cell.length_b   1.000
_cell.length_c   1.000
_cell.angle_alpha   90.00
_cell.angle_beta   90.00
_cell.angle_gamma   90.00
#
_symmetry.space_group_name_H-M   'P 1'
#
loop_
_entity.id
_entity.type
_entity.pdbx_description
1 polymer ?
#
loop_
_entity_poly.entity_id
_entity_poly.type
_entity_poly.pdbx_seq_one_letter_code
_entity_poly.pdbx_strand_id
1 'polypeptide(L)'
;MRLPSLLRSMILPRLLTVAVLAGGCGHHRAEGPGSPPDLLEDGWQVSSLEAEGMAPEPLAELERRIEAKEYRAPDSLLIARHGKLVYERYWNGFHRDKPHDLRSATKSITSLLVGAALEQRLLPGVDTRVLPLLQRYDSMPSCSRRSG
;
A
#
# COMPACT_ATOMS: atom_id res chain seq x y z
N MET A 1 -45.19 -58.87 -17.59
CA MET A 1 -46.11 -59.58 -16.67
C MET A 1 -46.00 -58.94 -15.28
N ARG A 2 -47.06 -58.23 -14.86
CA ARG A 2 -47.54 -57.92 -13.49
C ARG A 2 -46.54 -57.53 -12.36
N LEU A 3 -46.47 -56.22 -12.04
CA LEU A 3 -46.88 -55.48 -10.80
C LEU A 3 -46.59 -56.09 -9.38
N PRO A 4 -46.69 -55.33 -8.25
CA PRO A 4 -45.87 -54.20 -7.73
C PRO A 4 -45.69 -54.28 -6.17
N SER A 5 -45.07 -53.30 -5.51
CA SER A 5 -45.37 -52.89 -4.11
C SER A 5 -44.42 -51.75 -3.70
N LEU A 6 -44.78 -50.47 -3.83
CA LEU A 6 -45.59 -49.67 -2.91
C LEU A 6 -45.21 -49.77 -1.41
N LEU A 7 -44.72 -48.62 -0.93
CA LEU A 7 -45.11 -47.94 0.31
C LEU A 7 -44.57 -48.46 1.65
N ARG A 8 -43.60 -47.70 2.18
CA ARG A 8 -43.49 -47.30 3.59
C ARG A 8 -42.65 -46.03 3.61
N SER A 9 -43.26 -44.84 3.52
CA SER A 9 -43.77 -44.09 4.68
C SER A 9 -42.91 -44.26 5.92
N MET A 10 -42.10 -43.25 6.25
CA MET A 10 -42.10 -42.65 7.59
C MET A 10 -41.20 -41.40 7.65
N ILE A 11 -41.89 -40.30 7.89
CA ILE A 11 -41.48 -38.97 8.35
C ILE A 11 -40.48 -39.05 9.52
N LEU A 12 -39.43 -38.23 9.52
CA LEU A 12 -39.20 -37.18 10.55
C LEU A 12 -38.01 -36.25 10.17
N PRO A 13 -38.20 -34.91 10.18
CA PRO A 13 -37.14 -33.95 9.88
C PRO A 13 -36.20 -33.82 11.08
N ARG A 14 -34.89 -33.91 10.86
CA ARG A 14 -33.90 -33.65 11.90
C ARG A 14 -32.99 -32.49 11.51
N LEU A 15 -33.19 -31.41 12.27
CA LEU A 15 -32.14 -30.54 12.81
C LEU A 15 -31.40 -29.65 11.81
N LEU A 16 -31.96 -28.45 11.68
CA LEU A 16 -31.27 -27.16 11.77
C LEU A 16 -29.78 -27.28 12.12
N THR A 17 -28.90 -27.14 11.11
CA THR A 17 -27.49 -26.84 11.34
C THR A 17 -27.24 -25.45 10.77
N VAL A 18 -27.50 -24.43 11.58
CA VAL A 18 -26.97 -23.09 11.35
C VAL A 18 -25.54 -23.11 11.87
N ALA A 19 -24.58 -23.39 10.98
CA ALA A 19 -23.17 -23.17 11.25
C ALA A 19 -22.82 -21.72 10.88
N VAL A 20 -23.08 -20.79 11.80
CA VAL A 20 -22.45 -19.47 11.75
C VAL A 20 -21.02 -19.65 12.25
N LEU A 21 -20.09 -19.73 11.30
CA LEU A 21 -18.68 -19.51 11.55
C LEU A 21 -18.27 -18.21 10.84
N ALA A 22 -18.77 -17.09 11.33
CA ALA A 22 -18.17 -15.79 11.06
C ALA A 22 -17.12 -15.48 12.14
N GLY A 23 -16.14 -16.37 12.27
CA GLY A 23 -14.90 -16.12 13.01
C GLY A 23 -13.90 -15.44 12.10
N GLY A 24 -14.22 -14.23 11.64
CA GLY A 24 -13.29 -13.39 10.89
C GLY A 24 -12.20 -12.85 11.82
N CYS A 25 -11.29 -13.71 12.27
CA CYS A 25 -9.97 -13.24 12.67
C CYS A 25 -9.34 -12.70 11.39
N GLY A 26 -9.41 -11.38 11.20
CA GLY A 26 -8.64 -10.67 10.17
C GLY A 26 -7.16 -10.86 10.46
N HIS A 27 -6.62 -12.02 10.11
CA HIS A 27 -5.20 -12.25 10.00
C HIS A 27 -4.76 -11.46 8.77
N HIS A 28 -4.11 -10.32 9.00
CA HIS A 28 -3.42 -9.59 7.94
C HIS A 28 -2.23 -10.45 7.51
N ARG A 29 -2.46 -11.35 6.53
CA ARG A 29 -1.40 -12.12 5.91
C ARG A 29 -0.59 -11.22 4.99
N ALA A 30 0.69 -11.52 4.87
CA ALA A 30 1.49 -10.96 3.80
C ALA A 30 0.89 -11.41 2.46
N GLU A 31 0.63 -10.47 1.58
CA GLU A 31 0.15 -10.67 0.21
C GLU A 31 1.21 -10.19 -0.78
N GLY A 32 1.33 -10.83 -1.94
CA GLY A 32 2.30 -10.49 -2.99
C GLY A 32 3.36 -11.58 -3.25
N PRO A 33 4.14 -11.45 -4.33
CA PRO A 33 5.09 -12.47 -4.80
C PRO A 33 6.36 -12.54 -3.94
N GLY A 34 6.81 -11.41 -3.39
CA GLY A 34 8.00 -11.32 -2.55
C GLY A 34 9.24 -11.12 -3.41
N SER A 35 10.19 -12.04 -3.30
CA SER A 35 11.38 -12.10 -4.15
C SER A 35 11.35 -13.38 -4.99
N PRO A 36 11.43 -13.30 -6.33
CA PRO A 36 11.37 -12.07 -7.12
C PRO A 36 9.93 -11.51 -7.17
N PRO A 37 9.75 -10.21 -7.43
CA PRO A 37 8.46 -9.62 -7.74
C PRO A 37 7.88 -10.08 -9.07
N ASP A 38 6.60 -9.82 -9.30
CA ASP A 38 5.93 -10.06 -10.58
C ASP A 38 6.49 -9.11 -11.65
N LEU A 39 6.90 -9.66 -12.80
CA LEU A 39 7.30 -8.83 -13.95
C LEU A 39 6.04 -8.32 -14.66
N LEU A 40 5.90 -7.00 -14.72
CA LEU A 40 4.76 -6.31 -15.34
C LEU A 40 5.24 -5.38 -16.46
N GLU A 41 4.29 -4.90 -17.27
CA GLU A 41 4.54 -3.86 -18.29
C GLU A 41 4.44 -2.43 -17.70
N ASP A 42 4.96 -2.22 -16.49
CA ASP A 42 4.94 -0.94 -15.76
C ASP A 42 6.26 -0.15 -15.84
N GLY A 43 7.24 -0.69 -16.57
CA GLY A 43 8.55 -0.09 -16.77
C GLY A 43 9.61 -0.51 -15.74
N TRP A 44 9.25 -1.27 -14.70
CA TRP A 44 10.23 -1.85 -13.79
C TRP A 44 10.80 -3.16 -14.33
N GLN A 45 12.13 -3.27 -14.31
CA GLN A 45 12.78 -4.57 -14.40
C GLN A 45 12.73 -5.24 -13.03
N VAL A 46 12.54 -6.56 -13.00
CA VAL A 46 12.53 -7.34 -11.76
C VAL A 46 13.76 -8.23 -11.66
N SER A 47 14.17 -8.54 -10.43
CA SER A 47 15.23 -9.51 -10.12
C SER A 47 14.94 -10.14 -8.75
N SER A 48 15.78 -11.07 -8.30
CA SER A 48 15.68 -11.60 -6.93
C SER A 48 16.63 -10.86 -6.00
N LEU A 49 16.34 -10.93 -4.69
CA LEU A 49 17.24 -10.45 -3.65
C LEU A 49 18.66 -11.00 -3.82
N GLU A 50 18.79 -12.31 -3.98
CA GLU A 50 20.07 -13.02 -4.07
C GLU A 50 20.84 -12.62 -5.32
N ALA A 51 20.15 -12.54 -6.46
CA ALA A 51 20.73 -12.12 -7.74
C ALA A 51 21.29 -10.70 -7.68
N GLU A 52 20.66 -9.82 -6.90
CA GLU A 52 21.16 -8.46 -6.64
C GLU A 52 22.03 -8.37 -5.38
N GLY A 53 22.50 -9.49 -4.82
CA GLY A 53 23.47 -9.55 -3.73
C GLY A 53 22.90 -9.17 -2.36
N MET A 54 21.62 -9.42 -2.11
CA MET A 54 20.94 -9.25 -0.83
C MET A 54 20.60 -10.63 -0.23
N ALA A 55 20.85 -10.78 1.06
CA ALA A 55 20.47 -11.97 1.81
C ALA A 55 18.95 -11.97 2.06
N PRO A 56 18.21 -13.06 1.79
CA PRO A 56 16.76 -13.11 2.00
C PRO A 56 16.35 -13.22 3.48
N GLU A 57 17.24 -13.73 4.34
CA GLU A 57 16.94 -14.09 5.73
C GLU A 57 16.43 -12.92 6.58
N PRO A 58 16.99 -11.70 6.50
CA PRO A 58 16.48 -10.56 7.28
C PRO A 58 15.06 -10.16 6.91
N LEU A 59 14.66 -10.31 5.64
CA LEU A 59 13.30 -10.00 5.19
C LEU A 59 12.31 -11.09 5.59
N ALA A 60 12.72 -12.36 5.49
CA ALA A 60 11.91 -13.47 6.02
C ALA A 60 11.68 -13.32 7.53
N GLU A 61 12.70 -12.92 8.28
CA GLU A 61 12.58 -12.65 9.71
C GLU A 61 11.68 -11.43 10.00
N LEU A 62 11.79 -10.36 9.20
CA LEU A 62 10.88 -9.21 9.31
C LEU A 62 9.42 -9.62 9.09
N GLU A 63 9.12 -10.39 8.03
CA GLU A 63 7.78 -10.91 7.76
C GLU A 63 7.27 -11.72 8.97
N ARG A 64 8.08 -12.65 9.49
CA ARG A 64 7.72 -13.46 10.67
C ARG A 64 7.39 -12.61 11.89
N ARG A 65 8.15 -11.54 12.14
CA ARG A 65 7.93 -10.63 13.29
C ARG A 65 6.70 -9.75 13.11
N ILE A 66 6.39 -9.33 11.89
CA ILE A 66 5.14 -8.64 11.56
C ILE A 66 3.94 -9.57 11.77
N GLU A 67 4.02 -10.82 11.30
CA GLU A 67 2.97 -11.82 11.50
C GLU A 67 2.77 -12.18 12.99
N ALA A 68 3.87 -12.26 13.74
CA ALA A 68 3.85 -12.43 15.20
C ALA A 68 3.34 -11.19 15.95
N LYS A 69 2.98 -10.10 15.25
CA LYS A 69 2.49 -8.82 15.79
C LYS A 69 3.47 -8.13 16.74
N GLU A 70 4.77 -8.42 16.60
CA GLU A 70 5.82 -7.68 17.31
C GLU A 70 5.90 -6.24 16.80
N TYR A 71 5.52 -6.03 15.54
CA TYR A 71 5.39 -4.71 14.92
C TYR A 71 3.99 -4.55 14.32
N ARG A 72 3.55 -3.29 14.24
CA ARG A 72 2.40 -2.95 13.42
C ARG A 72 2.78 -3.14 11.95
N ALA A 73 2.01 -3.97 11.24
CA ALA A 73 2.21 -4.18 9.81
C ALA A 73 2.07 -2.84 9.04
N PRO A 74 3.04 -2.49 8.18
CA PRO A 74 2.84 -1.41 7.21
C PRO A 74 1.80 -1.83 6.17
N ASP A 75 1.35 -0.91 5.33
CA ASP A 75 0.45 -1.30 4.23
C ASP A 75 1.22 -2.06 3.12
N SER A 76 2.49 -1.71 2.89
CA SER A 76 3.36 -2.35 1.90
C SER A 76 4.84 -2.13 2.18
N LEU A 77 5.69 -2.98 1.59
CA LEU A 77 7.15 -2.87 1.55
C LEU A 77 7.65 -3.30 0.17
N LEU A 78 8.28 -2.36 -0.53
CA LEU A 78 8.92 -2.59 -1.83
C LEU A 78 10.40 -2.22 -1.72
N ILE A 79 11.27 -2.99 -2.35
CA ILE A 79 12.72 -2.74 -2.37
C ILE A 79 13.21 -2.81 -3.80
N ALA A 80 13.93 -1.77 -4.21
CA ALA A 80 14.64 -1.71 -5.49
C ALA A 80 16.15 -1.62 -5.27
N ARG A 81 16.93 -2.37 -6.06
CA ARG A 81 18.39 -2.37 -6.04
C ARG A 81 18.94 -2.49 -7.46
N HIS A 82 20.02 -1.74 -7.75
CA HIS A 82 20.63 -1.65 -9.09
C HIS A 82 19.63 -1.35 -10.22
N GLY A 83 18.60 -0.52 -9.92
CA GLY A 83 17.56 -0.15 -10.89
C GLY A 83 16.50 -1.22 -11.14
N LYS A 84 16.45 -2.29 -10.34
CA LYS A 84 15.46 -3.37 -10.46
C LYS A 84 14.65 -3.52 -9.18
N LEU A 85 13.37 -3.87 -9.30
CA LEU A 85 12.54 -4.25 -8.16
C LEU A 85 12.93 -5.68 -7.74
N VAL A 86 13.29 -5.87 -6.47
CA VAL A 86 13.83 -7.15 -5.97
C VAL A 86 12.96 -7.80 -4.90
N TYR A 87 12.05 -7.03 -4.31
CA TYR A 87 11.14 -7.53 -3.29
C TYR A 87 9.87 -6.68 -3.19
N GLU A 88 8.74 -7.34 -3.01
CA GLU A 88 7.43 -6.69 -2.88
C GLU A 88 6.45 -7.49 -2.02
N ARG A 89 5.94 -6.85 -0.96
CA ARG A 89 4.89 -7.39 -0.08
C ARG A 89 3.89 -6.32 0.33
N TYR A 90 2.68 -6.78 0.63
CA TYR A 90 1.55 -5.99 1.11
C TYR A 90 0.95 -6.63 2.36
N TRP A 91 0.34 -5.82 3.22
CA TRP A 91 -0.43 -6.28 4.38
C TRP A 91 -1.72 -5.45 4.50
N ASN A 92 -2.52 -5.68 5.55
CA ASN A 92 -3.73 -4.89 5.85
C ASN A 92 -4.78 -4.89 4.72
N GLY A 93 -4.79 -5.91 3.85
CA GLY A 93 -5.66 -5.98 2.67
C GLY A 93 -5.34 -4.89 1.63
N PHE A 94 -4.11 -4.36 1.64
CA PHE A 94 -3.55 -3.62 0.53
C PHE A 94 -3.01 -4.57 -0.52
N HIS A 95 -2.98 -4.07 -1.75
CA HIS A 95 -2.44 -4.72 -2.93
C HIS A 95 -1.97 -3.60 -3.87
N ARG A 96 -1.25 -3.98 -4.93
CA ARG A 96 -0.63 -3.06 -5.89
C ARG A 96 -1.54 -1.92 -6.35
N ASP A 97 -2.77 -2.26 -6.74
CA ASP A 97 -3.69 -1.31 -7.36
C ASP A 97 -4.51 -0.50 -6.35
N LYS A 98 -4.27 -0.70 -5.04
CA LYS A 98 -4.98 0.00 -3.98
C LYS A 98 -4.25 1.32 -3.65
N PRO A 99 -4.90 2.48 -3.81
CA PRO A 99 -4.27 3.76 -3.48
C PRO A 99 -3.90 3.89 -1.99
N HIS A 100 -2.74 4.48 -1.72
CA HIS A 100 -2.30 4.85 -0.37
C HIS A 100 -2.54 6.34 -0.08
N ASP A 101 -2.85 6.68 1.18
CA ASP A 101 -2.83 8.06 1.65
C ASP A 101 -1.37 8.53 1.83
N LEU A 102 -0.87 9.31 0.87
CA LEU A 102 0.52 9.74 0.80
C LEU A 102 0.92 10.74 1.90
N ARG A 103 -0.03 11.49 2.45
CA ARG A 103 0.22 12.56 3.45
C ARG A 103 1.45 13.41 3.10
N SER A 104 2.45 13.42 3.97
CA SER A 104 3.65 14.24 3.79
C SER A 104 4.56 13.79 2.65
N ALA A 105 4.42 12.57 2.11
CA ALA A 105 5.17 12.15 0.93
C ALA A 105 4.87 13.05 -0.29
N THR A 106 3.67 13.65 -0.35
CA THR A 106 3.30 14.64 -1.38
C THR A 106 4.26 15.83 -1.44
N LYS A 107 4.88 16.22 -0.31
CA LYS A 107 5.81 17.36 -0.28
C LYS A 107 7.02 17.17 -1.18
N SER A 108 7.53 15.94 -1.30
CA SER A 108 8.65 15.63 -2.19
C SER A 108 8.29 15.89 -3.65
N ILE A 109 7.07 15.49 -4.06
CA ILE A 109 6.54 15.76 -5.39
C ILE A 109 6.36 17.26 -5.60
N THR A 110 5.78 17.97 -4.62
CA THR A 110 5.63 19.43 -4.69
C THR A 110 6.98 20.14 -4.82
N SER A 111 8.00 19.74 -4.06
CA SER A 111 9.36 20.29 -4.19
C SER A 111 9.97 20.01 -5.56
N LEU A 112 9.79 18.81 -6.11
CA LEU A 112 10.24 18.47 -7.46
C LEU A 112 9.56 19.38 -8.52
N LEU A 113 8.25 19.57 -8.40
CA LEU A 113 7.50 20.46 -9.31
C LEU A 113 7.95 21.92 -9.20
N VAL A 114 8.28 22.39 -8.00
CA VAL A 114 8.87 23.72 -7.79
C VAL A 114 10.23 23.81 -8.48
N GLY A 115 11.07 22.78 -8.36
CA GLY A 115 12.35 22.70 -9.08
C GLY A 115 12.18 22.76 -10.60
N ALA A 116 11.25 21.98 -11.15
CA ALA A 116 10.93 22.00 -12.59
C ALA A 116 10.39 23.38 -13.05
N ALA A 117 9.59 24.05 -12.22
CA ALA A 117 9.09 25.39 -12.52
C ALA A 117 10.20 26.45 -12.53
N LEU A 118 11.21 26.32 -11.66
CA LEU A 118 12.41 27.16 -11.68
C LEU A 118 13.24 26.93 -12.94
N GLU A 119 13.45 25.68 -13.33
CA GLU A 119 14.16 25.32 -14.58
C GLU A 119 13.47 25.92 -15.81
N GLN A 120 12.13 25.88 -15.85
CA GLN A 120 11.31 26.46 -16.90
C GLN A 120 11.15 27.99 -16.80
N ARG A 121 11.78 28.64 -15.80
CA ARG A 121 11.69 30.08 -15.53
C ARG A 121 10.26 30.58 -15.26
N LEU A 122 9.36 29.69 -14.81
CA LEU A 122 8.01 30.05 -14.37
C LEU A 122 8.01 30.70 -12.98
N LEU A 123 9.05 30.42 -12.18
CA LEU A 123 9.33 31.08 -10.92
C LEU A 123 10.64 31.89 -11.03
N PRO A 124 10.70 33.13 -10.50
CA PRO A 124 11.90 33.97 -10.64
C PRO A 124 13.14 33.45 -9.90
N GLY A 125 12.96 32.66 -8.84
CA GLY A 125 14.05 32.16 -8.00
C GLY A 125 13.57 31.67 -6.64
N VAL A 126 14.45 30.99 -5.89
CA VAL A 126 14.15 30.45 -4.55
C VAL A 126 13.95 31.54 -3.48
N ASP A 127 14.60 32.69 -3.65
CA ASP A 127 14.46 33.85 -2.75
C ASP A 127 13.26 34.75 -3.09
N THR A 128 12.42 34.32 -4.05
CA THR A 128 11.25 35.10 -4.46
C THR A 128 10.29 35.27 -3.28
N ARG A 129 9.88 36.51 -3.03
CA ARG A 129 8.80 36.77 -2.07
C ARG A 129 7.53 36.07 -2.57
N VAL A 130 6.94 35.23 -1.72
CA VAL A 130 5.77 34.42 -2.11
C VAL A 130 4.50 35.24 -2.27
N LEU A 131 4.33 36.32 -1.50
CA LEU A 131 3.10 37.13 -1.50
C LEU A 131 2.73 37.71 -2.90
N PRO A 132 3.66 38.33 -3.65
CA PRO A 132 3.39 38.76 -5.03
C PRO A 132 2.88 37.66 -5.97
N LEU A 133 3.25 36.39 -5.73
CA LEU A 133 2.80 35.25 -6.53
C LEU A 133 1.38 34.78 -6.15
N LEU A 134 0.90 35.19 -4.97
CA LEU A 134 -0.38 34.78 -4.39
C LEU A 134 -1.33 35.99 -4.29
N GLN A 135 -1.62 36.63 -5.43
CA GLN A 135 -2.40 37.89 -5.50
C GLN A 135 -3.72 37.87 -4.72
N ARG A 136 -4.38 36.70 -4.59
CA ARG A 136 -5.59 36.53 -3.77
C ARG A 136 -5.40 36.88 -2.28
N TYR A 137 -4.18 36.87 -1.79
CA TYR A 137 -3.82 37.05 -0.38
C TYR A 137 -3.13 38.37 -0.09
N ASP A 138 -3.07 39.29 -1.05
CA ASP A 138 -2.39 40.58 -0.92
C ASP A 138 -3.00 41.47 0.16
N SER A 139 -4.30 41.30 0.43
CA SER A 139 -5.03 42.05 1.46
C SER A 139 -4.96 41.44 2.87
N MET A 140 -4.13 40.41 3.11
CA MET A 140 -4.03 39.83 4.44
C MET A 140 -3.26 40.77 5.38
N PRO A 141 -3.77 41.02 6.60
CA PRO A 141 -3.04 41.80 7.59
C PRO A 141 -1.68 41.15 7.87
N SER A 142 -0.59 41.88 7.64
CA SER A 142 0.73 41.42 8.07
C SER A 142 0.76 41.36 9.60
N CYS A 143 1.16 40.23 10.18
CA CYS A 143 1.38 40.14 11.61
C CYS A 143 2.46 41.17 12.00
N SER A 144 2.08 42.23 12.71
CA SER A 144 3.02 43.24 13.18
C SER A 144 4.03 42.56 14.10
N ARG A 145 5.31 42.57 13.71
CA ARG A 145 6.40 42.07 14.53
C ARG A 145 6.39 42.86 15.84
N ARG A 146 6.00 42.21 16.95
CA ARG A 146 5.93 42.85 18.27
C ARG A 146 7.36 43.15 18.70
N SER A 147 7.80 44.38 18.50
CA SER A 147 9.06 44.92 19.00
C SER A 147 8.99 44.97 20.53
N GLY A 148 9.77 44.13 21.19
CA GLY A 148 10.13 44.27 22.61
C GLY A 148 11.38 45.10 22.75
#